data_AF-A0AAX2KDV2-F1
#
_entry.id   AF-A0AAX2KDV2-F1
#
_cell.length_a   1.000
_cell.length_b   1.000
_cell.length_c   1.000
_cell.angle_alpha   90.00
_cell.angle_beta   90.00
_cell.angle_gamma   90.00
#
_symmetry.space_group_name_H-M   'P 1'
#
loop_
_entity.id
_entity.type
_entity.pdbx_description
1 polymer ?
#
loop_
_entity_poly.entity_id
_entity_poly.type
_entity_poly.pdbx_seq_one_letter_code
_entity_poly.pdbx_strand_id
1 'polypeptide(L)'
;MKYQQLENLESGWKWKYLVKKHREGELITRYIEASAAQEAVDVLLSLENEPVLVNGWIDKHMNPELVNRNEANHSGKTKAPF
;
A
#
# COMPACT_ATOMS: atom_id res chain seq x y z
N MET A 1 -0.78 5.49 24.31
CA MET A 1 -1.13 5.31 22.89
C MET A 1 0.09 4.76 22.15
N LYS A 2 0.19 3.43 22.02
CA LYS A 2 1.37 2.76 21.41
C LYS A 2 1.08 2.21 20.00
N TYR A 3 -0.20 1.98 19.70
CA TYR A 3 -0.70 1.44 18.42
C TYR A 3 -0.62 2.46 17.28
N GLN A 4 -1.05 3.70 17.52
CA GLN A 4 -1.06 4.75 16.50
C GLN A 4 0.32 5.10 15.94
N GLN A 5 1.39 4.91 16.72
CA GLN A 5 2.77 5.10 16.24
C GLN A 5 3.23 3.96 15.33
N LEU A 6 2.87 2.72 15.65
CA LEU A 6 3.13 1.55 14.81
C LEU A 6 2.38 1.68 13.49
N GLU A 7 1.08 2.02 13.56
CA GLU A 7 0.26 2.23 12.36
C GLU A 7 0.83 3.31 11.44
N ASN A 8 1.33 4.44 12.00
CA ASN A 8 1.97 5.48 11.20
C ASN A 8 3.28 5.01 10.54
N LEU A 9 4.09 4.23 11.26
CA LEU A 9 5.34 3.68 10.74
C LEU A 9 5.08 2.67 9.62
N GLU A 10 4.14 1.76 9.85
CA GLU A 10 3.68 0.76 8.89
C GLU A 10 3.10 1.42 7.63
N SER A 11 2.32 2.48 7.80
CA SER A 11 1.69 3.19 6.67
C SER A 11 2.71 3.88 5.78
N GLY A 12 3.78 4.44 6.35
CA GLY A 12 4.89 4.98 5.57
C GLY A 12 5.61 3.92 4.74
N TRP A 13 5.73 2.68 5.23
CA TRP A 13 6.33 1.58 4.49
C TRP A 13 5.41 1.00 3.42
N LYS A 14 4.10 0.89 3.71
CA LYS A 14 3.08 0.49 2.72
C LYS A 14 3.08 1.44 1.52
N TRP A 15 3.12 2.75 1.79
CA TRP A 15 3.24 3.76 0.73
C TRP A 15 4.50 3.57 -0.13
N LYS A 16 5.67 3.45 0.51
CA LYS A 16 6.94 3.21 -0.21
C LYS A 16 6.90 1.93 -1.05
N TYR A 17 6.29 0.86 -0.53
CA TYR A 17 6.13 -0.40 -1.25
C TYR A 17 5.24 -0.24 -2.49
N LEU A 18 4.10 0.43 -2.34
CA LEU A 18 3.17 0.70 -3.43
C LEU A 18 3.81 1.56 -4.52
N VAL A 19 4.51 2.63 -4.15
CA VAL A 19 5.24 3.48 -5.11
C VAL A 19 6.32 2.68 -5.84
N LYS A 20 7.03 1.78 -5.13
CA LYS A 20 8.00 0.88 -5.76
C LYS A 20 7.34 -0.07 -6.76
N LYS A 21 6.23 -0.70 -6.39
CA LYS A 21 5.48 -1.63 -7.26
C LYS A 21 4.94 -0.95 -8.51
N HIS A 22 4.39 0.25 -8.35
CA HIS A 22 3.96 1.07 -9.47
C HIS A 22 5.14 1.41 -10.41
N ARG A 23 6.32 1.74 -9.86
CA ARG A 23 7.54 1.93 -10.66
C ARG A 23 8.03 0.68 -11.39
N GLU A 24 7.75 -0.51 -10.86
CA GLU A 24 8.02 -1.79 -11.54
C GLU A 24 7.03 -2.07 -12.68
N GLY A 25 5.98 -1.25 -12.84
CA GLY A 25 4.93 -1.45 -13.84
C GLY A 25 3.82 -2.40 -13.37
N GLU A 26 3.78 -2.75 -12.09
CA GLU A 26 2.68 -3.52 -11.50
C GLU A 26 1.50 -2.59 -11.14
N LEU A 27 0.29 -3.05 -11.45
CA LEU A 27 -0.95 -2.37 -11.07
C LEU A 27 -1.19 -2.56 -9.57
N ILE A 28 -1.00 -1.48 -8.81
CA ILE A 28 -1.24 -1.46 -7.36
C ILE A 28 -2.72 -1.28 -6.99
N THR A 29 -3.54 -0.86 -7.96
CA THR A 29 -4.96 -0.60 -7.79
C THR A 29 -5.79 -1.76 -8.35
N ARG A 30 -7.03 -1.88 -7.89
CA ARG A 30 -8.01 -2.85 -8.42
C ARG A 30 -8.59 -2.47 -9.80
N TYR A 31 -8.18 -1.35 -10.37
CA TYR A 31 -8.74 -0.83 -11.61
C TYR A 31 -8.05 -1.48 -12.81
N ILE A 32 -8.86 -1.92 -13.79
CA ILE A 32 -8.38 -2.52 -15.04
C ILE A 32 -7.92 -1.43 -16.02
N GLU A 33 -8.58 -0.26 -15.96
CA GLU A 33 -8.25 0.89 -16.80
C GLU A 33 -7.02 1.63 -16.27
N ALA A 34 -6.04 1.83 -17.14
CA ALA A 34 -4.81 2.54 -16.80
C ALA A 34 -5.08 3.99 -16.33
N SER A 35 -6.06 4.68 -16.90
CA SER A 35 -6.45 6.03 -16.49
C SER A 35 -6.98 6.07 -15.06
N ALA A 36 -7.93 5.18 -14.72
CA ALA A 36 -8.48 5.10 -13.37
C ALA A 36 -7.43 4.61 -12.34
N ALA A 37 -6.56 3.70 -12.76
CA ALA A 37 -5.42 3.27 -11.94
C ALA A 37 -4.46 4.44 -11.66
N GLN A 38 -4.17 5.26 -12.68
CA GLN A 38 -3.27 6.41 -12.57
C GLN A 38 -3.85 7.49 -11.66
N GLU A 39 -5.16 7.78 -11.73
CA GLU A 39 -5.83 8.72 -10.83
C GLU A 39 -5.68 8.30 -9.37
N ALA A 40 -5.92 7.02 -9.07
CA ALA A 40 -5.75 6.52 -7.71
C ALA A 40 -4.27 6.56 -7.26
N VAL A 41 -3.31 6.30 -8.16
CA VAL A 41 -1.87 6.46 -7.87
C VAL A 41 -1.50 7.92 -7.60
N ASP A 42 -2.09 8.87 -8.33
CA ASP A 42 -1.87 10.30 -8.14
C ASP A 42 -2.35 10.77 -6.75
N VAL A 43 -3.52 10.27 -6.33
CA VAL A 43 -4.00 10.43 -4.96
C VAL A 43 -2.98 9.85 -3.98
N LEU A 44 -2.49 8.62 -4.20
CA LEU A 44 -1.51 7.99 -3.32
C LEU A 44 -0.22 8.82 -3.22
N LEU A 45 0.31 9.34 -4.33
CA LEU A 45 1.49 10.19 -4.34
C LEU A 45 1.30 11.47 -3.52
N SER A 46 0.10 12.07 -3.57
CA SER A 46 -0.25 13.22 -2.74
C SER A 46 -0.29 12.90 -1.24
N LEU A 47 -0.54 11.64 -0.86
CA LEU A 47 -0.56 11.17 0.53
C LEU A 47 0.83 10.94 1.14
N GLU A 48 1.93 11.27 0.45
CA GLU A 48 3.31 11.14 0.97
C GLU A 48 3.48 11.76 2.38
N ASN A 49 2.83 12.91 2.61
CA ASN A 49 2.92 13.66 3.86
C ASN A 49 1.88 13.20 4.91
N GLU A 50 0.92 12.36 4.52
CA GLU A 50 -0.19 11.91 5.37
C GLU A 50 -0.31 10.38 5.38
N PRO A 51 0.62 9.68 6.07
CA PRO A 51 0.64 8.22 6.13
C PRO A 51 -0.66 7.63 6.69
N VAL A 52 -1.39 8.35 7.55
CA VAL A 52 -2.69 7.90 8.10
C VAL A 52 -3.74 7.66 7.01
N LEU A 53 -3.74 8.46 5.94
CA LEU A 53 -4.71 8.37 4.85
C LEU A 53 -4.39 7.22 3.89
N VAL A 54 -3.15 6.73 3.90
CA VAL A 54 -2.71 5.60 3.06
C VAL A 54 -3.51 4.34 3.38
N ASN A 55 -3.82 4.05 4.65
CA ASN A 55 -4.68 2.90 4.98
C ASN A 55 -6.09 3.04 4.40
N GLY A 56 -6.66 4.25 4.43
CA GLY A 56 -7.98 4.51 3.85
C GLY A 56 -7.98 4.39 2.32
N TRP A 57 -6.87 4.76 1.68
CA TRP A 57 -6.68 4.53 0.24
C TRP A 57 -6.55 3.04 -0.07
N ILE A 58 -5.79 2.30 0.76
CA ILE A 58 -5.59 0.87 0.58
C ILE A 58 -6.92 0.12 0.64
N ASP A 59 -7.76 0.42 1.63
CA ASP A 59 -9.08 -0.20 1.78
C ASP A 59 -9.98 0.04 0.56
N LYS A 60 -9.93 1.24 -0.02
CA LYS A 60 -10.82 1.64 -1.13
C LYS A 60 -10.32 1.23 -2.52
N HIS A 61 -9.02 1.37 -2.77
CA HIS A 61 -8.46 1.34 -4.12
C HIS A 61 -7.45 0.20 -4.34
N MET A 62 -6.88 -0.39 -3.28
CA MET A 62 -5.84 -1.40 -3.44
C MET A 62 -6.39 -2.70 -4.01
N ASN A 63 -5.57 -3.36 -4.81
CA ASN A 63 -5.86 -4.70 -5.28
C ASN A 63 -5.82 -5.70 -4.09
N PRO A 64 -6.92 -6.40 -3.77
CA PRO A 64 -6.93 -7.40 -2.69
C PRO A 64 -5.95 -8.56 -2.92
N GLU A 65 -5.50 -8.79 -4.16
CA GLU A 65 -4.46 -9.79 -4.46
C GLU A 65 -3.10 -9.42 -3.88
N LEU A 66 -2.76 -8.12 -3.85
CA LEU A 66 -1.53 -7.65 -3.21
C LEU A 66 -1.61 -7.88 -1.69
N VAL A 67 -2.73 -7.51 -1.07
CA VAL A 67 -2.97 -7.71 0.38
C VAL A 67 -2.89 -9.19 0.76
N ASN A 68 -3.52 -10.08 -0.03
CA ASN A 68 -3.45 -11.53 0.20
C ASN A 68 -2.03 -12.09 0.00
N ARG A 69 -1.27 -11.58 -0.97
CA ARG A 69 0.14 -11.99 -1.16
C ARG A 69 1.01 -11.56 0.02
N ASN A 70 0.71 -10.43 0.63
CA ASN A 70 1.36 -10.01 1.86
C ASN A 70 1.00 -10.96 3.02
N GLU A 71 -0.28 -11.29 3.24
CA GLU A 71 -0.69 -12.21 4.33
C GLU A 71 -0.09 -13.62 4.16
N ALA A 72 -0.13 -14.18 2.94
CA ALA A 72 0.35 -15.54 2.66
C ALA A 72 1.86 -15.74 2.92
N ASN A 73 2.68 -14.69 2.83
CA ASN A 73 4.12 -14.77 3.13
C ASN A 73 4.44 -14.82 4.64
N HIS A 74 3.47 -14.55 5.54
CA HIS A 74 3.71 -14.53 6.98
C HIS A 74 3.83 -15.92 7.63
N SER A 75 3.45 -16.99 6.92
CA SER A 75 3.49 -18.36 7.46
C SER A 75 4.87 -19.03 7.31
N GLY A 76 5.83 -18.41 6.63
CA GLY A 76 7.09 -19.03 6.26
C GLY A 76 8.32 -18.15 6.42
N LYS A 77 8.94 -18.18 7.60
CA LYS A 77 10.36 -17.87 7.85
C LYS A 77 10.86 -16.50 7.35
N THR A 78 10.77 -15.49 8.20
CA THR A 78 11.81 -14.49 8.54
C THR A 78 11.10 -13.30 9.19
N LYS A 79 11.49 -12.95 10.41
CA LYS A 79 11.02 -11.71 11.05
C LYS A 79 11.72 -10.52 10.36
N ALA A 80 11.11 -10.00 9.30
CA ALA A 80 11.05 -8.59 8.87
C ALA A 80 10.62 -8.50 7.39
N PRO A 81 9.87 -7.46 6.95
CA PRO A 81 9.61 -6.20 7.66
C PRO A 81 8.10 -5.87 7.78
N PHE A 82 7.62 -5.86 9.03
CA PHE A 82 6.52 -5.04 9.52
C PHE A 82 6.98 -4.46 10.86
#